data_AF-A0A922NUX4-F1
#
_entry.id   AF-A0A922NUX4-F1
#
_cell.length_a   1.000
_cell.length_b   1.000
_cell.length_c   1.000
_cell.angle_alpha   90.00
_cell.angle_beta   90.00
_cell.angle_gamma   90.00
#
_symmetry.space_group_name_H-M   'P 1'
#
loop_
_entity.id
_entity.type
_entity.pdbx_description
1 polymer ?
#
loop_
_entity_poly.entity_id
_entity_poly.type
_entity_poly.pdbx_seq_one_letter_code
_entity_poly.pdbx_strand_id
1 'polypeptide(L)'
;MIESKKYLVIKAVCEGKKQKNRACVELGLSKRQVNRLILAYREKGKSAFVHGNRSKRPTHAMSLETKRRIIEKYQSYGDLRPN
;
A
#
# COMPACT_ATOMS: atom_id res chain seq x y z
N MET A 1 9.64 -4.48 1.27
CA MET A 1 9.69 -4.29 -0.20
C MET A 1 8.55 -3.38 -0.63
N ILE A 2 8.83 -2.37 -1.45
CA ILE A 2 7.87 -1.34 -1.88
C ILE A 2 6.91 -1.93 -2.93
N GLU A 3 5.60 -1.65 -2.80
CA GLU A 3 4.54 -2.09 -3.75
C GLU A 3 4.91 -1.77 -5.21
N SER A 4 5.43 -0.57 -5.43
CA SER A 4 5.89 -0.07 -6.74
C SER A 4 6.95 -0.98 -7.37
N LYS A 5 7.89 -1.51 -6.57
CA LYS A 5 8.94 -2.41 -7.05
C LYS A 5 8.35 -3.74 -7.54
N LYS A 6 7.40 -4.32 -6.79
CA LYS A 6 6.70 -5.55 -7.20
C LYS A 6 5.99 -5.35 -8.54
N TYR A 7 5.25 -4.25 -8.66
CA TYR A 7 4.55 -3.90 -9.88
C TYR A 7 5.49 -3.81 -11.09
N LEU A 8 6.57 -3.03 -10.99
CA LEU A 8 7.48 -2.82 -12.12
C LEU A 8 8.15 -4.12 -12.57
N VAL A 9 8.58 -4.95 -11.62
CA VAL A 9 9.22 -6.23 -11.93
C VAL A 9 8.25 -7.19 -12.60
N ILE A 10 7.04 -7.32 -12.06
CA ILE A 10 6.03 -8.24 -12.62
C ILE A 10 5.50 -7.73 -13.97
N LYS A 11 5.33 -6.41 -14.13
CA LYS A 11 5.00 -5.79 -15.42
C LYS A 11 6.04 -6.16 -16.48
N ALA A 12 7.33 -6.01 -16.17
CA ALA A 12 8.41 -6.37 -17.08
C ALA A 12 8.42 -7.86 -17.43
N VAL A 13 8.06 -8.73 -16.48
CA VAL A 13 7.91 -10.18 -16.75
C VAL A 13 6.73 -10.45 -17.69
N CYS A 14 5.58 -9.79 -17.48
CA CYS A 14 4.42 -9.95 -18.35
C CYS A 14 4.62 -9.39 -19.75
N GLU A 15 5.41 -8.32 -19.90
CA GLU A 15 5.81 -7.74 -21.19
C GLU A 15 6.90 -8.55 -21.91
N GLY A 16 7.36 -9.67 -21.35
CA GLY A 16 8.43 -10.48 -21.94
C GLY A 16 9.83 -9.89 -21.81
N LYS A 17 9.98 -8.72 -21.19
CA LYS A 17 11.26 -8.02 -20.99
C LYS A 17 12.12 -8.63 -19.88
N LYS A 18 11.56 -9.52 -19.05
CA LYS A 18 12.26 -10.13 -17.91
C LYS A 18 11.85 -11.58 -17.70
N GLN A 19 12.82 -12.44 -17.39
CA GLN A 19 12.55 -13.85 -17.05
C GLN A 19 12.03 -14.01 -15.62
N LYS A 20 11.18 -15.04 -15.40
CA LYS A 20 10.60 -15.35 -14.08
C LYS A 20 11.64 -15.64 -13.01
N ASN A 21 12.71 -16.36 -13.34
CA ASN A 21 13.77 -16.69 -12.38
C ASN A 21 14.52 -15.44 -11.90
N ARG A 22 14.79 -14.48 -12.79
CA ARG A 22 15.41 -13.20 -12.40
C ARG A 22 14.49 -12.39 -11.48
N ALA A 23 13.19 -12.38 -11.75
CA ALA A 23 12.22 -11.75 -10.87
C ALA A 23 12.15 -12.41 -9.48
N CYS A 24 12.35 -13.72 -9.37
CA CYS A 24 12.42 -14.41 -8.08
C CYS A 24 13.60 -13.90 -7.25
N VAL A 25 14.79 -13.79 -7.84
CA VAL A 25 16.00 -13.29 -7.19
C VAL A 25 15.86 -11.81 -6.81
N GLU A 26 15.41 -10.97 -7.73
CA GLU A 26 15.29 -9.51 -7.52
C GLU A 26 14.24 -9.15 -6.46
N LEU A 27 13.16 -9.93 -6.38
CA LEU A 27 12.13 -9.77 -5.37
C LEU A 27 12.42 -10.59 -4.10
N GLY A 28 13.41 -11.49 -4.10
CA GLY A 28 13.60 -12.44 -2.99
C GLY A 28 12.34 -13.27 -2.71
N LEU A 29 11.58 -13.62 -3.75
CA LEU A 29 10.32 -14.34 -3.65
C LEU A 29 10.46 -15.72 -4.29
N SER A 30 9.68 -16.67 -3.78
CA SER A 30 9.55 -17.98 -4.41
C SER A 30 8.90 -17.87 -5.80
N LYS A 31 9.22 -18.84 -6.68
CA LYS A 31 8.60 -18.95 -8.01
C LYS A 31 7.08 -19.00 -7.95
N ARG A 32 6.52 -19.63 -6.91
CA ARG A 32 5.07 -19.66 -6.64
C ARG A 32 4.50 -18.27 -6.37
N GLN A 33 5.17 -17.46 -5.54
CA GLN A 33 4.73 -16.09 -5.26
C GLN A 33 4.81 -15.22 -6.52
N VAL A 34 5.88 -15.35 -7.31
CA VAL A 34 6.00 -14.63 -8.59
C VAL A 34 4.87 -15.02 -9.55
N ASN A 35 4.56 -16.32 -9.69
CA ASN A 35 3.44 -16.78 -10.52
C ASN A 35 2.08 -16.24 -10.03
N ARG A 36 1.84 -16.20 -8.71
CA ARG A 36 0.64 -15.58 -8.13
C ARG A 36 0.52 -14.09 -8.46
N LEU A 37 1.63 -13.36 -8.39
CA LEU A 37 1.65 -11.93 -8.75
C LEU A 37 1.41 -11.71 -10.25
N ILE A 38 1.91 -12.60 -11.11
CA ILE A 38 1.63 -12.58 -12.56
C ILE A 38 0.14 -12.78 -12.83
N LEU A 39 -0.50 -13.76 -12.17
CA LEU A 39 -1.94 -13.99 -12.28
C LEU A 39 -2.73 -12.77 -11.81
N ALA A 40 -2.41 -12.25 -10.62
CA ALA A 40 -3.07 -11.07 -10.08
C ALA A 40 -2.91 -9.84 -10.97
N TYR A 41 -1.73 -9.66 -11.59
CA TYR A 41 -1.49 -8.58 -12.55
C TYR A 41 -2.33 -8.74 -13.83
N ARG A 42 -2.53 -9.98 -14.32
CA ARG A 42 -3.40 -10.23 -15.49
C ARG A 42 -4.87 -9.92 -15.20
N GLU A 43 -5.34 -10.19 -13.99
CA GLU A 43 -6.74 -9.95 -13.60
C GLU A 43 -7.02 -8.48 -13.24
N LYS A 44 -6.12 -7.85 -12.47
CA LYS A 44 -6.38 -6.55 -11.82
C LYS A 44 -5.40 -5.45 -12.22
N GLY A 45 -4.40 -5.77 -13.05
CA GLY A 45 -3.36 -4.82 -13.46
C GLY A 45 -2.58 -4.26 -12.28
N LYS A 46 -2.36 -2.94 -12.28
CA LYS A 46 -1.61 -2.23 -11.23
C LYS A 46 -2.28 -2.31 -9.86
N SER A 47 -3.62 -2.41 -9.81
CA SER A 47 -4.37 -2.44 -8.55
C SER A 47 -4.11 -3.70 -7.73
N ALA A 48 -3.62 -4.78 -8.35
CA ALA A 48 -3.23 -6.03 -7.68
C ALA A 48 -2.17 -5.86 -6.58
N PHE A 49 -1.36 -4.81 -6.67
CA PHE A 49 -0.23 -4.57 -5.77
C PHE A 49 -0.54 -3.57 -4.67
N VAL A 50 -1.72 -2.95 -4.72
CA VAL A 50 -2.18 -2.03 -3.68
C VAL A 50 -2.58 -2.84 -2.46
N HIS A 51 -2.06 -2.49 -1.29
CA HIS A 51 -2.45 -3.15 -0.05
C HIS A 51 -3.95 -3.03 0.22
N GLY A 52 -4.60 -4.11 0.62
CA GLY A 52 -6.04 -4.14 0.84
C GLY A 52 -6.53 -3.23 1.97
N ASN A 53 -5.63 -2.85 2.90
CA ASN A 53 -5.93 -1.87 3.95
C ASN A 53 -5.55 -0.43 3.56
N ARG A 54 -4.99 -0.22 2.35
CA ARG A 54 -4.76 1.13 1.85
C ARG A 54 -6.13 1.80 1.72
N SER A 55 -6.32 2.87 2.49
CA SER A 55 -7.57 3.65 2.57
C SER A 55 -8.71 3.03 3.39
N LYS A 56 -8.55 1.83 3.97
CA LYS A 56 -9.56 1.29 4.90
C LYS A 56 -9.29 1.81 6.31
N ARG A 57 -10.33 2.31 6.98
CA ARG A 57 -10.26 2.59 8.42
C ARG A 57 -10.33 1.29 9.21
N PRO A 58 -9.41 1.07 10.16
CA PRO A 58 -9.57 -0.01 11.14
C PRO A 58 -10.89 0.12 11.88
N THR A 59 -11.48 -1.02 12.26
CA THR A 59 -12.73 -1.06 13.04
C THR A 59 -12.63 -0.31 14.37
N HIS A 60 -11.45 -0.35 15.00
CA HIS A 60 -11.16 0.32 16.26
C HIS A 60 -10.61 1.74 16.08
N ALA A 61 -10.67 2.31 14.88
CA ALA A 61 -10.24 3.69 14.67
C ALA A 61 -11.21 4.66 15.37
N MET A 62 -10.66 5.67 16.05
CA MET A 62 -11.45 6.74 16.64
C MET A 62 -12.33 7.43 15.60
N SER A 63 -13.54 7.85 16.01
CA SER A 63 -14.44 8.56 15.12
C SER A 63 -13.83 9.88 14.65
N LEU A 64 -14.19 10.29 13.42
CA LEU A 64 -13.78 11.59 12.89
C LEU A 64 -14.25 12.74 13.79
N GLU A 65 -15.43 12.62 14.36
CA GLU A 65 -16.01 13.58 15.31
C GLU A 65 -15.14 13.72 16.56
N THR A 66 -14.75 12.60 17.18
CA THR A 66 -13.87 12.63 18.36
C THR A 66 -12.54 13.30 18.04
N LYS A 67 -11.99 13.01 16.85
CA LYS A 67 -10.75 13.63 16.38
C LYS A 67 -10.89 15.13 16.17
N ARG A 68 -12.00 15.59 15.55
CA ARG A 68 -12.30 17.02 15.37
C ARG A 68 -12.43 17.74 16.70
N ARG A 69 -13.21 17.16 17.63
CA ARG A 69 -13.42 17.73 18.97
C ARG A 69 -12.11 17.94 19.74
N ILE A 70 -11.16 16.99 19.63
CA ILE A 70 -9.84 17.14 20.26
C ILE A 70 -9.05 18.29 19.62
N ILE A 71 -9.06 18.40 18.29
CA ILE A 71 -8.35 19.46 17.55
C ILE A 71 -8.93 20.83 17.90
N GLU A 72 -10.25 20.98 17.84
CA GLU A 72 -10.97 22.22 18.18
C GLU A 72 -10.65 22.65 19.62
N LYS A 73 -10.71 21.71 20.57
CA LYS A 73 -10.39 21.98 21.96
C LYS A 73 -8.94 22.42 22.13
N TYR A 74 -7.99 21.77 21.45
CA TYR A 74 -6.59 22.18 21.47
C TYR A 74 -6.37 23.57 20.87
N GLN A 75 -7.04 23.90 19.76
CA GLN A 75 -6.96 25.23 19.13
C GLN A 75 -7.51 26.32 20.05
N SER A 76 -8.64 26.08 20.72
CA SER A 76 -9.20 27.02 21.70
C SER A 76 -8.27 27.31 22.88
N TYR A 77 -7.40 26.36 23.26
CA TYR A 77 -6.36 26.61 24.26
C TYR A 77 -5.18 27.44 23.73
N GLY A 78 -4.92 27.41 22.42
CA GLY A 78 -3.92 28.28 21.78
C GLY A 78 -4.32 29.75 21.84
N ASP A 79 -5.62 30.05 21.78
CA ASP A 79 -6.18 31.39 21.99
C ASP A 79 -6.11 31.85 23.47
N LEU A 80 -5.91 30.90 24.39
CA LEU A 80 -5.76 31.11 25.84
C LEU A 80 -4.29 31.10 26.29
N ARG A 81 -3.32 31.31 25.39
CA ARG A 81 -1.90 31.41 25.74
C ARG A 81 -1.73 32.43 26.89
N PRO A 82 -1.24 32.02 28.06
CA PRO A 82 -0.79 32.99 29.04
C PRO A 82 0.41 33.71 28.43
N ASN A 83 0.40 35.05 28.53
CA ASN A 83 1.49 35.94 28.10
C ASN A 83 2.87 35.45 28.56
#